data_AF-A0A957TLD2-F1
#
_entry.id   AF-A0A957TLD2-F1
#
_cell.length_a   1.000
_cell.length_b   1.000
_cell.length_c   1.000
_cell.angle_alpha   90.00
_cell.angle_beta   90.00
_cell.angle_gamma   90.00
#
_symmetry.space_group_name_H-M   'P 1'
#
loop_
_entity.id
_entity.type
_entity.pdbx_description
1 polymer ?
#
loop_
_entity_poly.entity_id
_entity_poly.type
_entity_poly.pdbx_seq_one_letter_code
_entity_poly.pdbx_strand_id
1 'polypeptide(L)'
;PVQATGLLATSDGSSALPYEFTFMRSRRTLDPGMSYSVVSLQTVVTEKALREASTDYPATIRERYLQLPENFSPAIAALAQEMIADRFAATAPEQPTPYDQAKVIEQYLRTIEYDDAIPAPPPDQDPIEYFLFDIKRGYCDYYATAMVLMLRSLGIPSRAVSGYAEGLYSEEDGFYSVREVDAHTWVEVYFPDYGWIEFEPTAGETSLQRPSGEEVDRGDENFQDNPSGVNEPSSPEDLQDELMNPPFLEDLPQDFGAIGGGGGLASWSWQLWAALTVVLLILGIIGLRFVPGIGVPTYNAEMASLLYARLHRWMERLGIRLAETETPYEQGRRLGRVLPEGKSLIQQIIHTYVLHRFAPRTVTGVTPLAPTSTGGAPHPSTGESSEALGRAWRDLEPIFWKAWLRRFYVTKIRRRENPFALRRE
;
A
#
# COMPACT_ATOMS: atom_id res chain seq x y z
N PRO A 1 -11.34 -5.40 -5.69
CA PRO A 1 -11.39 -4.81 -4.32
C PRO A 1 -12.04 -5.78 -3.32
N VAL A 2 -11.31 -6.17 -2.27
CA VAL A 2 -11.85 -7.05 -1.21
C VAL A 2 -12.36 -6.16 -0.08
N GLN A 3 -13.68 -5.95 -0.01
CA GLN A 3 -14.34 -5.30 1.12
C GLN A 3 -14.31 -6.21 2.34
N ALA A 4 -13.68 -5.77 3.43
CA ALA A 4 -13.65 -6.50 4.69
C ALA A 4 -14.64 -5.87 5.70
N THR A 5 -15.95 -6.05 5.52
CA THR A 5 -16.90 -5.64 6.55
C THR A 5 -16.96 -6.68 7.66
N GLY A 6 -16.20 -6.47 8.73
CA GLY A 6 -16.15 -7.37 9.87
C GLY A 6 -17.38 -7.26 10.78
N LEU A 7 -18.25 -8.25 10.77
CA LEU A 7 -19.21 -8.49 11.85
C LEU A 7 -18.51 -9.32 12.93
N LEU A 8 -18.04 -8.67 14.00
CA LEU A 8 -17.74 -9.36 15.26
C LEU A 8 -19.05 -9.50 16.02
N ALA A 9 -19.65 -10.68 15.98
CA ALA A 9 -20.79 -11.01 16.82
C ALA A 9 -20.34 -11.06 18.30
N THR A 10 -20.94 -10.23 19.15
CA THR A 10 -20.83 -10.42 20.61
C THR A 10 -21.70 -11.61 20.99
N SER A 11 -21.20 -12.48 21.87
CA SER A 11 -21.89 -13.69 22.31
C SER A 11 -23.15 -13.45 23.14
N ASP A 12 -23.59 -12.20 23.30
CA ASP A 12 -24.66 -11.82 24.25
C ASP A 12 -26.00 -11.45 23.59
N GLY A 13 -26.10 -11.48 22.26
CA GLY A 13 -27.36 -11.21 21.55
C GLY A 13 -27.91 -9.79 21.76
N SER A 14 -27.13 -8.87 22.33
CA SER A 14 -27.44 -7.45 22.26
C SER A 14 -27.20 -6.99 20.82
N SER A 15 -28.12 -6.18 20.26
CA SER A 15 -27.94 -5.54 18.97
C SER A 15 -26.75 -4.59 19.07
N ALA A 16 -25.54 -5.12 18.87
CA ALA A 16 -24.33 -4.34 18.79
C ALA A 16 -24.48 -3.40 17.60
N LEU A 17 -24.36 -2.09 17.86
CA LEU A 17 -24.21 -1.11 16.78
C LEU A 17 -23.14 -1.63 15.81
N PRO A 18 -23.34 -1.55 14.49
CA PRO A 18 -22.36 -2.04 13.53
C PRO A 18 -20.99 -1.44 13.88
N TYR A 19 -20.03 -2.31 14.21
CA TYR A 19 -18.69 -1.88 14.56
C TYR A 19 -18.06 -1.23 13.34
N GLU A 20 -17.82 0.07 13.43
CA GLU A 20 -17.07 0.82 12.42
C GLU A 20 -15.59 0.43 12.53
N PHE A 21 -15.02 -0.15 11.47
CA PHE A 21 -13.57 -0.32 11.34
C PHE A 21 -13.04 0.72 10.34
N THR A 22 -11.94 1.35 10.71
CA THR A 22 -11.25 2.37 9.89
C THR A 22 -9.98 1.82 9.25
N PHE A 23 -9.34 0.83 9.89
CA PHE A 23 -8.19 0.12 9.33
C PHE A 23 -8.02 -1.23 10.02
N MET A 24 -7.41 -2.18 9.31
CA MET A 24 -6.90 -3.42 9.87
C MET A 24 -5.38 -3.43 9.72
N ARG A 25 -4.67 -3.78 10.79
CA ARG A 25 -3.21 -3.94 10.73
C ARG A 25 -2.79 -5.25 11.37
N SER A 26 -1.82 -5.91 10.77
CA SER A 26 -1.19 -7.06 11.42
C SER A 26 -0.52 -6.62 12.71
N ARG A 27 -0.65 -7.43 13.77
CA ARG A 27 0.09 -7.23 15.03
C ARG A 27 1.55 -7.67 14.93
N ARG A 28 1.92 -8.36 13.85
CA ARG A 28 3.26 -8.84 13.54
C ARG A 28 3.73 -8.22 12.23
N THR A 29 5.02 -7.95 12.12
CA THR A 29 5.60 -7.57 10.83
C THR A 29 5.37 -8.69 9.81
N LEU A 30 4.91 -8.32 8.62
CA LEU A 30 4.84 -9.22 7.49
C LEU A 30 6.16 -9.11 6.72
N ASP A 31 6.94 -10.17 6.70
CA ASP A 31 8.20 -10.26 5.96
C ASP A 31 7.97 -10.84 4.55
N PRO A 32 8.87 -10.58 3.59
CA PRO A 32 8.77 -11.17 2.25
C PRO A 32 8.64 -12.69 2.28
N GLY A 33 7.66 -13.23 1.54
CA GLY A 33 7.38 -14.66 1.46
C GLY A 33 6.44 -15.20 2.56
N MET A 34 5.93 -14.34 3.46
CA MET A 34 4.88 -14.75 4.39
C MET A 34 3.52 -14.89 3.69
N SER A 35 2.73 -15.85 4.14
CA SER A 35 1.35 -16.08 3.73
C SER A 35 0.40 -15.85 4.90
N TYR A 36 -0.81 -15.37 4.61
CA TYR A 36 -1.89 -15.23 5.58
C TYR A 36 -3.23 -15.45 4.88
N SER A 37 -4.24 -15.84 5.65
CA SER A 37 -5.61 -16.02 5.17
C SER A 37 -6.49 -14.89 5.71
N VAL A 38 -7.41 -14.41 4.88
CA VAL A 38 -8.42 -13.41 5.24
C VAL A 38 -9.78 -13.97 4.87
N VAL A 39 -10.73 -13.84 5.79
CA VAL A 39 -12.15 -14.07 5.51
C VAL A 39 -12.81 -12.70 5.37
N SER A 40 -13.50 -12.50 4.25
CA SER A 40 -14.15 -11.23 3.91
C SER A 40 -15.63 -11.44 3.69
N LEU A 41 -16.46 -10.54 4.21
CA LEU A 41 -17.88 -10.49 3.92
C LEU A 41 -18.12 -9.32 2.97
N GLN A 42 -18.66 -9.62 1.78
CA GLN A 42 -19.04 -8.61 0.80
C GLN A 42 -20.55 -8.39 0.82
N THR A 43 -20.96 -7.13 0.88
CA THR A 43 -22.39 -6.77 0.87
C THR A 43 -22.90 -6.71 -0.58
N VAL A 44 -23.74 -7.68 -0.95
CA VAL A 44 -24.49 -7.64 -2.22
C VAL A 44 -25.82 -6.91 -1.98
N VAL A 45 -25.88 -5.64 -2.35
CA VAL A 45 -27.08 -4.79 -2.28
C VAL A 45 -27.47 -4.32 -3.68
N THR A 46 -28.78 -4.18 -3.95
CA THR A 46 -29.30 -3.73 -5.25
C THR A 46 -29.40 -2.20 -5.31
N GLU A 47 -29.45 -1.63 -6.51
CA GLU A 47 -29.69 -0.19 -6.66
C GLU A 47 -31.02 0.25 -6.06
N LYS A 48 -32.08 -0.55 -6.28
CA LYS A 48 -33.41 -0.31 -5.71
C LYS A 48 -33.35 -0.21 -4.17
N ALA A 49 -32.67 -1.16 -3.52
CA ALA A 49 -32.51 -1.17 -2.07
C ALA A 49 -31.79 0.08 -1.55
N LEU A 50 -30.80 0.59 -2.28
CA LEU A 50 -30.09 1.82 -1.93
C LEU A 50 -30.90 3.09 -2.17
N ARG A 51 -31.77 3.12 -3.19
CA ARG A 51 -32.74 4.22 -3.40
C ARG A 51 -33.80 4.26 -2.29
N GLU A 52 -34.19 3.11 -1.77
CA GLU A 52 -35.17 2.96 -0.67
C GLU A 52 -34.54 3.12 0.73
N ALA A 53 -33.22 3.26 0.82
CA ALA A 53 -32.52 3.39 2.10
C ALA A 53 -32.95 4.65 2.86
N SER A 54 -33.01 4.53 4.19
CA SER A 54 -33.31 5.66 5.08
C SER A 54 -32.27 6.77 4.97
N THR A 55 -32.66 8.00 5.26
CA THR A 55 -31.75 9.15 5.43
C THR A 55 -31.52 9.51 6.90
N ASP A 56 -32.05 8.70 7.82
CA ASP A 56 -31.81 8.84 9.26
C ASP A 56 -30.44 8.25 9.64
N TYR A 57 -29.40 9.09 9.48
CA TYR A 57 -28.04 8.70 9.79
C TYR A 57 -27.76 8.73 11.30
N PRO A 58 -27.16 7.67 11.89
CA PRO A 58 -26.72 7.68 13.27
C PRO A 58 -25.85 8.90 13.61
N ALA A 59 -25.99 9.45 14.81
CA ALA A 59 -25.26 10.65 15.23
C ALA A 59 -23.73 10.50 15.07
N THR A 60 -23.18 9.34 15.42
CA THR A 60 -21.77 9.01 15.27
C THR A 60 -21.27 9.08 13.82
N ILE A 61 -22.12 8.71 12.86
CA ILE A 61 -21.80 8.78 11.43
C ILE A 61 -21.86 10.24 10.97
N ARG A 62 -22.92 10.99 11.33
CA ARG A 62 -23.06 12.40 10.94
C ARG A 62 -21.91 13.25 11.45
N GLU A 63 -21.54 13.10 12.72
CA GLU A 63 -20.48 13.90 13.36
C GLU A 63 -19.09 13.66 12.77
N ARG A 64 -18.83 12.48 12.20
CA ARG A 64 -17.50 12.07 11.69
C ARG A 64 -17.38 12.04 10.16
N TYR A 65 -18.50 12.00 9.45
CA TYR A 65 -18.51 11.76 8.01
C TYR A 65 -19.27 12.81 7.21
N LEU A 66 -19.67 13.91 7.88
CA LEU A 66 -20.16 15.13 7.24
C LEU A 66 -19.23 16.33 7.42
N GLN A 67 -18.07 16.20 8.09
CA GLN A 67 -17.18 17.35 8.21
C GLN A 67 -16.65 17.82 6.85
N LEU A 68 -16.62 19.14 6.71
CA LEU A 68 -15.97 19.86 5.62
C LEU A 68 -14.84 20.71 6.23
N PRO A 69 -13.77 21.00 5.48
CA PRO A 69 -12.74 21.95 5.91
C PRO A 69 -13.35 23.32 6.28
N GLU A 70 -12.74 24.03 7.23
CA GLU A 70 -13.22 25.36 7.65
C GLU A 70 -13.24 26.37 6.48
N ASN A 71 -12.30 26.22 5.55
CA ASN A 71 -12.16 27.02 4.33
C ASN A 71 -12.76 26.31 3.09
N PHE A 72 -13.70 25.40 3.27
CA PHE A 72 -14.31 24.66 2.18
C PHE A 72 -14.92 25.60 1.12
N SER A 73 -14.62 25.32 -0.14
CA SER A 73 -15.06 26.12 -1.28
C SER A 73 -16.58 26.06 -1.50
N PRO A 74 -17.28 27.21 -1.48
CA PRO A 74 -18.68 27.27 -1.88
C PRO A 74 -18.91 26.86 -3.35
N ALA A 75 -17.89 26.99 -4.21
CA ALA A 75 -17.99 26.63 -5.62
C ALA A 75 -18.14 25.11 -5.81
N ILE A 76 -17.48 24.30 -4.97
CA ILE A 76 -17.61 22.84 -5.00
C ILE A 76 -19.03 22.41 -4.63
N ALA A 77 -19.63 23.02 -3.60
CA ALA A 77 -21.03 22.76 -3.24
C ALA A 77 -22.00 23.20 -4.35
N ALA A 78 -21.76 24.36 -4.95
CA ALA A 78 -22.58 24.86 -6.05
C ALA A 78 -22.52 23.91 -7.26
N LEU A 79 -21.33 23.42 -7.61
CA LEU A 79 -21.16 22.43 -8.68
C LEU A 79 -21.92 21.13 -8.39
N ALA A 80 -21.86 20.63 -7.14
CA ALA A 80 -22.60 19.43 -6.76
C ALA A 80 -24.12 19.61 -6.94
N GLN A 81 -24.65 20.77 -6.52
CA GLN A 81 -26.06 21.12 -6.70
C GLN A 81 -26.43 21.30 -8.18
N GLU A 82 -25.55 21.91 -8.98
CA GLU A 82 -25.73 22.11 -10.42
C GLU A 82 -25.85 20.76 -11.15
N MET A 83 -24.93 19.82 -10.92
CA MET A 83 -24.96 18.50 -11.57
C MET A 83 -26.23 17.71 -11.25
N ILE A 84 -26.72 17.81 -10.01
CA ILE A 84 -27.98 17.20 -9.60
C ILE A 84 -29.16 17.90 -10.28
N ALA A 85 -29.18 19.24 -10.27
CA ALA A 85 -30.24 20.02 -10.90
C ALA A 85 -30.33 19.72 -12.40
N ASP A 86 -29.21 19.69 -13.12
CA ASP A 86 -29.15 19.42 -14.56
C ASP A 86 -29.68 18.02 -14.89
N ARG A 87 -29.36 17.00 -14.07
CA ARG A 87 -29.85 15.64 -14.29
C ARG A 87 -31.36 15.52 -14.04
N PHE A 88 -31.87 16.18 -13.02
CA PHE A 88 -33.25 16.00 -12.53
C PHE A 88 -34.22 17.11 -12.96
N ALA A 89 -33.77 18.16 -13.64
CA ALA A 89 -34.62 19.28 -14.10
C ALA A 89 -35.80 18.85 -14.98
N ALA A 90 -35.70 17.71 -15.67
CA ALA A 90 -36.72 17.20 -16.59
C ALA A 90 -37.62 16.08 -16.00
N THR A 91 -37.38 15.65 -14.74
CA THR A 91 -38.13 14.55 -14.11
C THR A 91 -39.05 15.09 -13.01
N ALA A 92 -40.32 14.65 -12.99
CA ALA A 92 -41.33 15.09 -12.02
C ALA A 92 -41.09 14.49 -10.60
N PRO A 93 -41.90 14.88 -9.59
CA PRO A 93 -41.53 15.70 -8.44
C PRO A 93 -40.73 14.99 -7.32
N GLU A 94 -40.25 13.77 -7.51
CA GLU A 94 -39.51 13.06 -6.46
C GLU A 94 -38.10 13.65 -6.31
N GLN A 95 -37.74 13.99 -5.06
CA GLN A 95 -36.40 14.46 -4.77
C GLN A 95 -35.41 13.32 -5.01
N PRO A 96 -34.26 13.58 -5.65
CA PRO A 96 -33.27 12.55 -5.92
C PRO A 96 -32.77 11.95 -4.60
N THR A 97 -32.73 10.62 -4.53
CA THR A 97 -32.25 9.89 -3.35
C THR A 97 -30.75 10.09 -3.15
N PRO A 98 -30.17 9.84 -1.95
CA PRO A 98 -28.71 9.90 -1.76
C PRO A 98 -27.95 9.00 -2.73
N TYR A 99 -28.50 7.84 -3.09
CA TYR A 99 -27.92 6.96 -4.11
C TYR A 99 -27.87 7.64 -5.47
N ASP A 100 -28.99 8.23 -5.90
CA ASP A 100 -29.07 8.90 -7.19
C ASP A 100 -28.12 10.12 -7.25
N GLN A 101 -28.04 10.91 -6.18
CA GLN A 101 -27.10 12.02 -6.07
C GLN A 101 -25.64 11.55 -6.15
N ALA A 102 -25.29 10.46 -5.47
CA ALA A 102 -23.96 9.87 -5.54
C ALA A 102 -23.62 9.36 -6.94
N LYS A 103 -24.55 8.70 -7.63
CA LYS A 103 -24.35 8.26 -9.02
C LYS A 103 -24.18 9.42 -9.99
N VAL A 104 -24.90 10.52 -9.81
CA VAL A 104 -24.72 11.73 -10.65
C VAL A 104 -23.34 12.32 -10.48
N ILE A 105 -22.88 12.50 -9.24
CA ILE A 105 -21.54 13.04 -8.95
C ILE A 105 -20.46 12.11 -9.47
N GLU A 106 -20.59 10.80 -9.22
CA GLU A 106 -19.67 9.78 -9.75
C GLU A 106 -19.58 9.86 -11.27
N GLN A 107 -20.71 9.89 -11.98
CA GLN A 107 -20.76 9.99 -13.43
C GLN A 107 -20.14 11.28 -13.97
N TYR A 108 -20.41 12.41 -13.32
CA TYR A 108 -19.80 13.69 -13.67
C TYR A 108 -18.27 13.64 -13.53
N LEU A 109 -17.76 13.15 -12.40
CA LEU A 109 -16.32 13.06 -12.16
C LEU A 109 -15.66 12.15 -13.19
N ARG A 110 -16.30 11.04 -13.56
CA ARG A 110 -15.81 10.13 -14.62
C ARG A 110 -15.74 10.76 -16.02
N THR A 111 -16.28 11.97 -16.23
CA THR A 111 -16.08 12.74 -17.48
C THR A 111 -14.78 13.54 -17.50
N ILE A 112 -14.14 13.73 -16.35
CA ILE A 112 -12.84 14.37 -16.20
C ILE A 112 -11.75 13.37 -16.64
N GLU A 113 -10.66 13.87 -17.23
CA GLU A 113 -9.59 13.02 -17.76
C GLU A 113 -8.74 12.42 -16.62
N TYR A 114 -8.41 11.13 -16.71
CA TYR A 114 -7.42 10.53 -15.80
C TYR A 114 -6.00 10.84 -16.30
N ASP A 115 -5.19 11.47 -15.46
CA ASP A 115 -3.78 11.81 -15.71
C ASP A 115 -3.03 11.80 -14.36
N ASP A 116 -2.12 10.84 -14.18
CA ASP A 116 -1.24 10.73 -13.01
C ASP A 116 0.06 11.54 -13.15
N ALA A 117 0.26 12.19 -14.29
CA ALA A 117 1.40 13.03 -14.62
C ALA A 117 1.03 14.52 -14.65
N ILE A 118 0.12 14.95 -13.76
CA ILE A 118 -0.30 16.35 -13.65
C ILE A 118 0.67 17.21 -12.84
N PRO A 119 0.86 18.49 -13.20
CA PRO A 119 1.60 19.43 -12.36
C PRO A 119 0.88 19.65 -11.01
N ALA A 120 1.65 20.06 -10.01
CA ALA A 120 1.06 20.50 -8.75
C ALA A 120 0.15 21.74 -8.97
N PRO A 121 -0.93 21.87 -8.18
CA PRO A 121 -1.73 23.09 -8.17
C PRO A 121 -0.89 24.34 -7.90
N PRO A 122 -1.28 25.52 -8.43
CA PRO A 122 -0.66 26.79 -8.06
C PRO A 122 -0.63 27.02 -6.54
N PRO A 123 0.36 27.76 -6.01
CA PRO A 123 0.37 28.16 -4.61
C PRO A 123 -0.93 28.87 -4.22
N ASP A 124 -1.38 28.65 -2.99
CA ASP A 124 -2.59 29.26 -2.42
C ASP A 124 -3.91 28.93 -3.13
N GLN A 125 -3.90 27.98 -4.08
CA GLN A 125 -5.11 27.46 -4.71
C GLN A 125 -5.56 26.15 -4.07
N ASP A 126 -6.87 26.00 -3.84
CA ASP A 126 -7.44 24.73 -3.39
C ASP A 126 -7.23 23.65 -4.46
N PRO A 127 -6.59 22.51 -4.15
CA PRO A 127 -6.32 21.46 -5.14
C PRO A 127 -7.57 20.89 -5.79
N ILE A 128 -8.69 20.82 -5.06
CA ILE A 128 -9.94 20.26 -5.57
C ILE A 128 -10.67 21.27 -6.45
N GLU A 129 -10.61 22.56 -6.13
CA GLU A 129 -11.05 23.60 -7.09
C GLU A 129 -10.23 23.55 -8.38
N TYR A 130 -8.90 23.50 -8.27
CA TYR A 130 -8.02 23.44 -9.43
C TYR A 130 -8.35 22.21 -10.31
N PHE A 131 -8.57 21.06 -9.68
CA PHE A 131 -9.01 19.83 -10.35
C PHE A 131 -10.35 19.98 -11.07
N LEU A 132 -11.38 20.48 -10.40
CA LEU A 132 -12.76 20.54 -10.91
C LEU A 132 -12.95 21.64 -11.99
N PHE A 133 -12.30 22.78 -11.82
CA PHE A 133 -12.61 23.97 -12.60
C PHE A 133 -11.53 24.34 -13.63
N ASP A 134 -10.26 24.13 -13.32
CA ASP A 134 -9.15 24.63 -14.14
C ASP A 134 -8.48 23.52 -14.96
N ILE A 135 -7.80 22.60 -14.29
CA ILE A 135 -6.94 21.62 -14.98
C ILE A 135 -7.77 20.49 -15.59
N LYS A 136 -8.89 20.10 -14.96
CA LYS A 136 -9.82 19.06 -15.41
C LYS A 136 -9.15 17.75 -15.82
N ARG A 137 -8.15 17.36 -15.04
CA ARG A 137 -7.44 16.09 -15.13
C ARG A 137 -6.78 15.75 -13.80
N GLY A 138 -6.67 14.47 -13.45
CA GLY A 138 -6.03 14.05 -12.21
C GLY A 138 -6.00 12.54 -12.02
N TYR A 139 -5.63 12.11 -10.83
CA TYR A 139 -5.56 10.69 -10.43
C TYR A 139 -6.50 10.40 -9.26
N CYS A 140 -6.62 9.13 -8.88
CA CYS A 140 -7.63 8.60 -7.95
C CYS A 140 -7.88 9.45 -6.69
N ASP A 141 -6.83 9.99 -6.04
CA ASP A 141 -6.98 10.85 -4.85
C ASP A 141 -7.82 12.12 -5.11
N TYR A 142 -7.66 12.77 -6.27
CA TYR A 142 -8.45 13.94 -6.64
C TYR A 142 -9.93 13.59 -6.84
N TYR A 143 -10.20 12.49 -7.55
CA TYR A 143 -11.56 12.01 -7.81
C TYR A 143 -12.27 11.62 -6.52
N ALA A 144 -11.63 10.79 -5.69
CA ALA A 144 -12.19 10.34 -4.44
C ALA A 144 -12.42 11.50 -3.47
N THR A 145 -11.46 12.43 -3.35
CA THR A 145 -11.59 13.60 -2.50
C THR A 145 -12.70 14.54 -2.98
N ALA A 146 -12.77 14.82 -4.29
CA ALA A 146 -13.81 15.64 -4.88
C ALA A 146 -15.21 15.06 -4.62
N MET A 147 -15.40 13.76 -4.89
CA MET A 147 -16.68 13.09 -4.66
C MET A 147 -17.08 13.14 -3.18
N VAL A 148 -16.16 12.84 -2.25
CA VAL A 148 -16.44 12.91 -0.81
C VAL A 148 -16.87 14.31 -0.40
N LEU A 149 -16.14 15.35 -0.83
CA LEU A 149 -16.46 16.73 -0.47
C LEU A 149 -17.79 17.20 -1.07
N MET A 150 -18.06 16.87 -2.33
CA MET A 150 -19.34 17.17 -2.99
C MET A 150 -20.50 16.49 -2.25
N LEU A 151 -20.37 15.20 -1.90
CA LEU A 151 -21.40 14.46 -1.16
C LEU A 151 -21.64 15.00 0.25
N ARG A 152 -20.56 15.30 0.99
CA ARG A 152 -20.68 15.88 2.33
C ARG A 152 -21.35 17.25 2.31
N SER A 153 -21.10 18.05 1.27
CA SER A 153 -21.79 19.34 1.09
C SER A 153 -23.30 19.21 0.87
N LEU A 154 -23.76 18.03 0.44
CA LEU A 154 -25.18 17.68 0.28
C LEU A 154 -25.76 16.96 1.51
N GLY A 155 -24.98 16.80 2.58
CA GLY A 155 -25.42 16.09 3.78
C GLY A 155 -25.40 14.57 3.65
N ILE A 156 -24.66 14.02 2.68
CA ILE A 156 -24.52 12.57 2.47
C ILE A 156 -23.19 12.10 3.12
N PRO A 157 -23.23 11.23 4.16
CA PRO A 157 -22.02 10.77 4.81
C PRO A 157 -21.17 9.89 3.89
N SER A 158 -19.93 10.30 3.70
CA SER A 158 -19.01 9.64 2.76
C SER A 158 -17.58 9.65 3.30
N ARG A 159 -16.75 8.72 2.82
CA ARG A 159 -15.32 8.62 3.17
C ARG A 159 -14.48 8.18 1.99
N ALA A 160 -13.22 8.61 1.98
CA ALA A 160 -12.21 8.08 1.08
C ALA A 160 -11.57 6.84 1.73
N VAL A 161 -11.29 5.82 0.94
CA VAL A 161 -10.60 4.61 1.35
C VAL A 161 -9.40 4.42 0.45
N SER A 162 -8.25 4.09 1.03
CA SER A 162 -7.00 3.88 0.30
C SER A 162 -6.51 2.45 0.51
N GLY A 163 -6.06 1.83 -0.56
CA GLY A 163 -5.60 0.45 -0.59
C GLY A 163 -5.04 0.10 -1.96
N TYR A 164 -5.43 -1.07 -2.47
CA TYR A 164 -5.02 -1.54 -3.78
C TYR A 164 -6.24 -1.99 -4.58
N ALA A 165 -6.21 -1.72 -5.89
CA ALA A 165 -7.13 -2.29 -6.86
C ALA A 165 -6.87 -3.81 -7.03
N GLU A 166 -7.69 -4.48 -7.84
CA GLU A 166 -7.70 -5.93 -8.02
C GLU A 166 -6.35 -6.52 -8.51
N GLY A 167 -5.52 -5.72 -9.16
CA GLY A 167 -4.24 -6.16 -9.73
C GLY A 167 -4.43 -6.97 -11.01
N LEU A 168 -3.43 -7.79 -11.35
CA LEU A 168 -3.45 -8.62 -12.57
C LEU A 168 -3.70 -10.09 -12.24
N TYR A 169 -4.72 -10.68 -12.85
CA TYR A 169 -4.96 -12.12 -12.75
C TYR A 169 -3.99 -12.91 -13.65
N SER A 170 -3.34 -13.93 -13.10
CA SER A 170 -2.56 -14.92 -13.86
C SER A 170 -3.37 -16.19 -14.01
N GLU A 171 -3.80 -16.52 -15.24
CA GLU A 171 -4.47 -17.79 -15.53
C GLU A 171 -3.55 -19.00 -15.29
N GLU A 172 -2.25 -18.84 -15.53
CA GLU A 172 -1.24 -19.90 -15.35
C GLU A 172 -1.08 -20.26 -13.87
N ASP A 173 -1.04 -19.25 -13.01
CA ASP A 173 -0.77 -19.44 -11.58
C ASP A 173 -2.04 -19.50 -10.72
N GLY A 174 -3.20 -19.11 -11.26
CA GLY A 174 -4.49 -19.13 -10.56
C GLY A 174 -4.62 -18.08 -9.45
N PHE A 175 -3.84 -16.99 -9.50
CA PHE A 175 -3.89 -15.92 -8.49
C PHE A 175 -3.79 -14.52 -9.07
N TYR A 176 -4.24 -13.54 -8.29
CA TYR A 176 -4.05 -12.11 -8.55
C TYR A 176 -2.70 -11.62 -8.02
N SER A 177 -1.97 -10.89 -8.87
CA SER A 177 -0.75 -10.18 -8.50
C SER A 177 -1.06 -8.70 -8.27
N VAL A 178 -0.96 -8.27 -7.02
CA VAL A 178 -1.18 -6.88 -6.59
C VAL A 178 0.17 -6.24 -6.27
N ARG A 179 0.45 -5.10 -6.89
CA ARG A 179 1.74 -4.39 -6.83
C ARG A 179 1.52 -2.94 -6.41
N GLU A 180 2.62 -2.24 -6.14
CA GLU A 180 2.58 -0.81 -5.79
C GLU A 180 1.94 0.09 -6.85
N VAL A 181 1.99 -0.30 -8.13
CA VAL A 181 1.34 0.44 -9.22
C VAL A 181 -0.18 0.33 -9.17
N ASP A 182 -0.70 -0.68 -8.47
CA ASP A 182 -2.13 -0.92 -8.31
C ASP A 182 -2.68 -0.21 -7.05
N ALA A 183 -1.89 0.68 -6.41
CA ALA A 183 -2.34 1.49 -5.29
C ALA A 183 -3.48 2.41 -5.73
N HIS A 184 -4.57 2.42 -4.96
CA HIS A 184 -5.80 3.09 -5.38
C HIS A 184 -6.57 3.70 -4.20
N THR A 185 -7.31 4.77 -4.50
CA THR A 185 -8.19 5.46 -3.56
C THR A 185 -9.59 5.55 -4.15
N TRP A 186 -10.59 5.03 -3.42
CA TRP A 186 -12.00 5.01 -3.82
C TRP A 186 -12.89 5.67 -2.75
N VAL A 187 -14.19 5.68 -3.00
CA VAL A 187 -15.19 6.32 -2.12
C VAL A 187 -16.12 5.29 -1.54
N GLU A 188 -16.47 5.46 -0.27
CA GLU A 188 -17.59 4.76 0.34
C GLU A 188 -18.64 5.76 0.85
N VAL A 189 -19.91 5.43 0.61
CA VAL A 189 -21.07 6.22 1.04
C VAL A 189 -21.87 5.40 2.04
N TYR A 190 -22.27 6.02 3.14
CA TYR A 190 -23.01 5.33 4.19
C TYR A 190 -24.52 5.32 3.90
N PHE A 191 -25.10 4.13 3.85
CA PHE A 191 -26.54 3.91 3.78
C PHE A 191 -26.99 3.22 5.06
N PRO A 192 -27.94 3.78 5.83
CA PRO A 192 -28.57 3.09 6.95
C PRO A 192 -29.05 1.69 6.55
N ASP A 193 -28.94 0.75 7.49
CA ASP A 193 -29.23 -0.69 7.32
C ASP A 193 -28.29 -1.47 6.38
N TYR A 194 -27.53 -0.79 5.50
CA TYR A 194 -26.59 -1.43 4.57
C TYR A 194 -25.10 -1.16 4.88
N GLY A 195 -24.80 -0.08 5.61
CA GLY A 195 -23.45 0.32 5.97
C GLY A 195 -22.73 1.10 4.86
N TRP A 196 -21.42 0.90 4.75
CA TRP A 196 -20.55 1.57 3.79
C TRP A 196 -20.62 0.88 2.42
N ILE A 197 -21.04 1.61 1.40
CA ILE A 197 -21.19 1.13 0.02
C ILE A 197 -20.18 1.82 -0.89
N GLU A 198 -19.46 1.01 -1.66
CA GLU A 198 -18.39 1.46 -2.56
C GLU A 198 -18.92 2.20 -3.80
N PHE A 199 -18.22 3.26 -4.19
CA PHE A 199 -18.36 4.02 -5.43
C PHE A 199 -16.98 4.27 -6.04
N GLU A 200 -16.92 4.27 -7.37
CA GLU A 200 -15.69 4.41 -8.14
C GLU A 200 -15.76 5.62 -9.09
N PRO A 201 -15.39 6.82 -8.62
CA PRO A 201 -15.42 8.03 -9.44
C PRO A 201 -14.28 8.11 -10.47
N THR A 202 -13.23 7.30 -10.36
CA THR A 202 -12.03 7.44 -11.20
C THR A 202 -12.31 6.96 -12.62
N ALA A 203 -12.17 7.85 -13.60
CA ALA A 203 -12.43 7.55 -15.01
C ALA A 203 -11.57 6.41 -15.58
N GLY A 204 -10.33 6.27 -15.08
CA GLY A 204 -9.38 5.22 -15.46
C GLY A 204 -9.71 3.83 -14.90
N GLU A 205 -10.65 3.72 -13.97
CA GLU A 205 -11.03 2.46 -13.32
C GLU A 205 -12.34 1.90 -13.86
N THR A 206 -12.53 0.59 -13.72
CA THR A 206 -13.77 -0.07 -14.10
C THR A 206 -14.90 0.37 -13.17
N SER A 207 -16.02 0.82 -13.75
CA SER A 207 -17.19 1.22 -12.95
C SER A 207 -17.81 0.00 -12.26
N LEU A 208 -18.15 0.17 -10.99
CA LEU A 208 -18.82 -0.86 -10.20
C LEU A 208 -20.24 -1.08 -10.72
N GLN A 209 -20.52 -2.31 -11.15
CA GLN A 209 -21.85 -2.72 -11.57
C GLN A 209 -22.61 -3.28 -10.37
N ARG A 210 -23.83 -2.78 -10.17
CA ARG A 210 -24.72 -3.22 -9.09
C ARG A 210 -26.02 -3.75 -9.70
N PRO A 211 -26.58 -4.86 -9.18
CA PRO A 211 -27.86 -5.37 -9.69
C PRO A 211 -28.96 -4.32 -9.56
N SER A 212 -29.75 -4.10 -10.63
CA SER A 212 -30.81 -3.10 -10.66
C SER A 212 -31.94 -3.42 -9.66
N GLY A 213 -32.21 -4.70 -9.43
CA GLY A 213 -33.15 -5.19 -8.42
C GLY A 213 -34.54 -5.56 -8.94
N GLU A 214 -34.69 -6.03 -10.18
CA GLU A 214 -35.94 -6.66 -10.63
C GLU A 214 -36.06 -8.12 -10.19
N GLU A 215 -34.96 -8.86 -10.07
CA GLU A 215 -34.90 -10.17 -9.42
C GLU A 215 -33.43 -10.41 -9.05
N VAL A 216 -33.12 -10.62 -7.77
CA VAL A 216 -32.02 -11.53 -7.47
C VAL A 216 -32.67 -12.88 -7.67
N ASP A 217 -32.52 -13.43 -8.87
CA ASP A 217 -32.78 -14.84 -9.07
C ASP A 217 -31.92 -15.56 -8.05
N ARG A 218 -32.54 -16.01 -6.97
CA ARG A 218 -32.01 -17.11 -6.18
C ARG A 218 -32.23 -18.33 -7.06
N GLY A 219 -31.48 -18.39 -8.15
CA GLY A 219 -31.48 -19.50 -9.06
C GLY A 219 -31.05 -20.70 -8.25
N ASP A 220 -32.01 -21.61 -8.03
CA ASP A 220 -31.72 -23.04 -7.91
C ASP A 220 -31.01 -23.45 -9.21
N GLU A 221 -29.71 -23.13 -9.33
CA GLU A 221 -28.85 -23.64 -10.38
C GLU A 221 -27.52 -24.08 -9.75
N ASN A 222 -27.58 -25.30 -9.23
CA ASN A 222 -26.62 -26.36 -9.52
C ASN A 222 -25.26 -25.87 -10.05
N PHE A 223 -24.38 -25.40 -9.15
CA PHE A 223 -22.94 -25.34 -9.39
C PHE A 223 -22.36 -26.76 -9.40
N GLN A 224 -22.74 -27.54 -10.42
CA GLN A 224 -21.99 -28.70 -10.88
C GLN A 224 -21.12 -28.25 -12.05
N ASP A 225 -20.13 -27.42 -11.73
CA ASP A 225 -18.82 -27.45 -12.39
C ASP A 225 -17.84 -26.73 -11.45
N ASN A 226 -17.52 -27.44 -10.38
CA ASN A 226 -16.38 -27.15 -9.55
C ASN A 226 -15.21 -28.01 -10.06
N PRO A 227 -14.19 -27.44 -10.74
CA PRO A 227 -12.99 -28.21 -11.08
C PRO A 227 -12.11 -28.50 -9.86
N SER A 228 -12.45 -27.96 -8.69
CA SER A 228 -11.70 -28.14 -7.44
C SER A 228 -12.63 -28.76 -6.41
N GLY A 229 -12.79 -30.08 -6.41
CA GLY A 229 -13.71 -30.85 -5.55
C GLY A 229 -13.54 -30.64 -4.05
N VAL A 230 -13.93 -29.48 -3.55
CA VAL A 230 -13.97 -29.10 -2.13
C VAL A 230 -15.45 -28.92 -1.79
N ASN A 231 -15.95 -29.82 -0.92
CA ASN A 231 -17.31 -29.73 -0.42
C ASN A 231 -17.42 -28.59 0.60
N GLU A 232 -18.56 -27.91 0.61
CA GLU A 232 -18.90 -26.89 1.59
C GLU A 232 -19.00 -27.52 3.01
N PRO A 233 -18.29 -27.02 4.03
CA PRO A 233 -18.33 -27.61 5.37
C PRO A 233 -19.70 -27.39 6.02
N SER A 234 -20.29 -28.46 6.56
CA SER A 234 -21.69 -28.49 7.02
C SER A 234 -21.87 -28.09 8.48
N SER A 235 -20.78 -27.75 9.19
CA SER A 235 -20.80 -27.35 10.60
C SER A 235 -19.65 -26.40 10.96
N PRO A 236 -19.83 -25.48 11.94
CA PRO A 236 -18.75 -24.67 12.51
C PRO A 236 -17.59 -25.48 13.13
N GLU A 237 -17.85 -26.73 13.51
CA GLU A 237 -16.81 -27.64 14.05
C GLU A 237 -15.89 -28.16 12.93
N ASP A 238 -16.43 -28.40 11.72
CA ASP A 238 -15.65 -28.85 10.56
C ASP A 238 -14.66 -27.77 10.10
N LEU A 239 -15.05 -26.49 10.16
CA LEU A 239 -14.18 -25.34 9.87
C LEU A 239 -12.98 -25.24 10.82
N GLN A 240 -13.14 -25.69 12.07
CA GLN A 240 -12.08 -25.60 13.07
C GLN A 240 -11.03 -26.70 12.88
N ASP A 241 -11.44 -27.90 12.48
CA ASP A 241 -10.52 -28.99 12.12
C ASP A 241 -9.78 -28.71 10.80
N GLU A 242 -10.45 -28.11 9.81
CA GLU A 242 -9.83 -27.73 8.53
C GLU A 242 -8.83 -26.57 8.67
N LEU A 243 -9.07 -25.64 9.60
CA LEU A 243 -8.15 -24.56 9.96
C LEU A 243 -6.92 -25.04 10.73
N MET A 244 -7.05 -26.12 11.51
CA MET A 244 -5.98 -26.64 12.35
C MET A 244 -5.11 -27.68 11.63
N ASN A 245 -5.63 -28.36 10.61
CA ASN A 245 -4.92 -29.32 9.78
C ASN A 245 -5.18 -29.06 8.28
N PRO A 246 -4.53 -28.06 7.65
CA PRO A 246 -4.65 -27.87 6.21
C PRO A 246 -4.06 -29.09 5.46
N PRO A 247 -4.71 -29.56 4.37
CA PRO A 247 -4.33 -30.78 3.64
C PRO A 247 -2.91 -30.76 3.06
N PHE A 248 -2.28 -29.59 2.96
CA PHE A 248 -0.88 -29.42 2.58
C PHE A 248 0.13 -30.04 3.57
N LEU A 249 -0.26 -30.27 4.84
CA LEU A 249 0.65 -30.86 5.84
C LEU A 249 0.77 -32.39 5.76
N GLU A 250 -0.10 -33.08 5.01
CA GLU A 250 -0.02 -34.54 4.83
C GLU A 250 1.03 -34.97 3.80
N ASP A 251 1.42 -34.10 2.87
CA ASP A 251 2.35 -34.39 1.76
C ASP A 251 3.81 -34.00 2.03
N LEU A 252 4.18 -33.71 3.28
CA LEU A 252 5.59 -33.58 3.63
C LEU A 252 6.27 -34.96 3.66
N PRO A 253 7.40 -35.16 2.95
CA PRO A 253 8.14 -36.42 3.01
C PRO A 253 8.49 -36.78 4.45
N GLN A 254 8.04 -37.96 4.92
CA GLN A 254 8.26 -38.49 6.27
C GLN A 254 9.71 -38.92 6.57
N ASP A 255 10.71 -38.40 5.84
CA ASP A 255 12.11 -38.76 5.99
C ASP A 255 12.94 -37.63 6.60
N PHE A 256 12.59 -37.24 7.83
CA PHE A 256 13.52 -36.57 8.75
C PHE A 256 13.50 -37.22 10.15
N GLY A 257 13.25 -38.54 10.17
CA GLY A 257 13.11 -39.34 11.39
C GLY A 257 14.08 -40.51 11.49
N ALA A 258 15.36 -40.37 11.11
CA ALA A 258 16.34 -41.44 11.33
C ALA A 258 17.79 -40.94 11.44
N ILE A 259 18.13 -40.24 12.52
CA ILE A 259 19.53 -40.25 13.02
C ILE A 259 19.50 -40.57 14.52
N GLY A 260 19.08 -41.80 14.82
CA GLY A 260 19.25 -42.44 16.12
C GLY A 260 19.98 -43.76 15.91
N GLY A 261 21.29 -43.77 16.11
CA GLY A 261 22.11 -44.97 15.95
C GLY A 261 23.48 -44.77 16.57
N GLY A 262 23.59 -45.11 17.86
CA GLY A 262 24.85 -45.11 18.58
C GLY A 262 25.82 -46.17 18.03
N GLY A 263 27.08 -45.78 17.87
CA GLY A 263 28.17 -46.69 17.55
C GLY A 263 29.49 -45.96 17.42
N GLY A 264 30.33 -46.04 18.46
CA GLY A 264 31.79 -45.91 18.33
C GLY A 264 32.38 -44.51 18.23
N LEU A 265 32.27 -43.69 19.29
CA LEU A 265 33.15 -42.54 19.49
C LEU A 265 34.26 -42.89 20.49
N ALA A 266 35.28 -43.60 20.02
CA ALA A 266 36.53 -43.77 20.74
C ALA A 266 37.68 -43.42 19.79
N SER A 267 38.32 -42.30 20.11
CA SER A 267 39.42 -41.65 19.39
C SER A 267 39.08 -41.22 17.97
N TRP A 268 38.86 -39.91 17.77
CA TRP A 268 39.56 -39.06 16.79
C TRP A 268 39.19 -37.61 17.16
N SER A 269 40.17 -36.96 17.75
CA SER A 269 40.09 -35.81 18.66
C SER A 269 40.25 -34.48 17.91
N TRP A 270 39.41 -33.48 18.24
CA TRP A 270 39.46 -32.04 17.91
C TRP A 270 39.62 -31.60 16.45
N GLN A 271 40.27 -32.36 15.58
CA GLN A 271 40.56 -32.01 14.19
C GLN A 271 39.29 -32.02 13.32
N LEU A 272 38.35 -32.93 13.58
CA LEU A 272 37.03 -32.94 12.91
C LEU A 272 36.18 -31.77 13.39
N TRP A 273 36.24 -31.41 14.67
CA TRP A 273 35.55 -30.22 15.19
C TRP A 273 36.17 -28.93 14.66
N ALA A 274 37.49 -28.87 14.50
CA ALA A 274 38.21 -27.75 13.89
C ALA A 274 37.91 -27.61 12.39
N ALA A 275 37.92 -28.71 11.65
CA ALA A 275 37.53 -28.73 10.25
C ALA A 275 36.05 -28.33 10.08
N LEU A 276 35.17 -28.82 10.94
CA LEU A 276 33.76 -28.44 10.96
C LEU A 276 33.58 -26.96 11.29
N THR A 277 34.35 -26.39 12.22
CA THR A 277 34.28 -24.94 12.52
C THR A 277 34.81 -24.10 11.37
N VAL A 278 35.86 -24.54 10.68
CA VAL A 278 36.36 -23.85 9.48
C VAL A 278 35.34 -23.94 8.34
N VAL A 279 34.72 -25.10 8.13
CA VAL A 279 33.65 -25.28 7.15
C VAL A 279 32.42 -24.43 7.51
N LEU A 280 32.01 -24.38 8.78
CA LEU A 280 30.92 -23.53 9.25
C LEU A 280 31.25 -22.04 9.17
N LEU A 281 32.52 -21.64 9.35
CA LEU A 281 32.97 -20.26 9.12
C LEU A 281 32.97 -19.92 7.62
N ILE A 282 33.42 -20.84 6.76
CA ILE A 282 33.38 -20.66 5.31
C ILE A 282 31.92 -20.62 4.83
N LEU A 283 31.06 -21.52 5.29
CA LEU A 283 29.62 -21.52 5.02
C LEU A 283 28.93 -20.31 5.66
N GLY A 284 29.41 -19.79 6.79
CA GLY A 284 28.94 -18.55 7.39
C GLY A 284 29.36 -17.32 6.60
N ILE A 285 30.56 -17.32 6.00
CA ILE A 285 31.07 -16.25 5.11
C ILE A 285 30.39 -16.31 3.73
N ILE A 286 30.17 -17.51 3.19
CA ILE A 286 29.40 -17.75 1.96
C ILE A 286 27.93 -17.44 2.21
N GLY A 287 27.37 -17.87 3.33
CA GLY A 287 26.04 -17.50 3.81
C GLY A 287 25.90 -16.00 3.98
N LEU A 288 26.94 -15.30 4.47
CA LEU A 288 26.99 -13.84 4.52
C LEU A 288 26.88 -13.20 3.12
N ARG A 289 27.33 -13.87 2.05
CA ARG A 289 27.11 -13.41 0.67
C ARG A 289 25.67 -13.59 0.17
N PHE A 290 24.92 -14.52 0.77
CA PHE A 290 23.51 -14.78 0.47
C PHE A 290 22.54 -14.15 1.49
N VAL A 291 23.04 -13.51 2.56
CA VAL A 291 22.24 -12.62 3.42
C VAL A 291 21.76 -11.43 2.57
N PRO A 292 20.44 -11.13 2.54
CA PRO A 292 19.92 -9.95 1.87
C PRO A 292 20.60 -8.68 2.40
N GLY A 293 21.49 -8.09 1.61
CA GLY A 293 22.21 -6.86 1.96
C GLY A 293 23.74 -6.89 1.87
N ILE A 294 24.40 -8.03 1.60
CA ILE A 294 25.88 -8.11 1.47
C ILE A 294 26.35 -8.68 0.10
N GLY A 295 25.50 -9.37 -0.66
CA GLY A 295 25.78 -9.72 -2.07
C GLY A 295 25.70 -8.51 -3.01
N VAL A 296 26.44 -8.55 -4.12
CA VAL A 296 26.36 -7.59 -5.24
C VAL A 296 25.31 -8.11 -6.23
N PRO A 297 24.10 -7.55 -6.30
CA PRO A 297 23.09 -7.97 -7.25
C PRO A 297 23.27 -7.22 -8.58
N THR A 298 22.94 -7.91 -9.65
CA THR A 298 23.02 -7.48 -11.05
C THR A 298 22.19 -6.22 -11.35
N TYR A 299 22.61 -5.51 -12.40
CA TYR A 299 22.44 -4.06 -12.58
C TYR A 299 21.26 -3.69 -13.50
N ASN A 300 20.33 -2.86 -12.99
CA ASN A 300 19.65 -1.71 -13.64
C ASN A 300 18.29 -1.44 -12.95
N ALA A 301 17.89 -0.16 -12.85
CA ALA A 301 16.63 0.34 -12.27
C ALA A 301 16.39 0.01 -10.77
N GLU A 302 16.36 -1.25 -10.35
CA GLU A 302 16.20 -1.69 -8.96
C GLU A 302 17.33 -1.23 -8.03
N MET A 303 18.53 -0.98 -8.58
CA MET A 303 19.72 -0.63 -7.80
C MET A 303 19.52 0.66 -6.97
N ALA A 304 18.87 1.68 -7.54
CA ALA A 304 18.65 2.93 -6.81
C ALA A 304 17.76 2.70 -5.57
N SER A 305 16.69 1.92 -5.72
CA SER A 305 15.79 1.51 -4.63
C SER A 305 16.50 0.63 -3.60
N LEU A 306 17.33 -0.32 -4.04
CA LEU A 306 18.14 -1.18 -3.17
C LEU A 306 19.16 -0.39 -2.35
N LEU A 307 19.87 0.55 -2.98
CA LEU A 307 20.86 1.40 -2.32
C LEU A 307 20.18 2.37 -1.34
N TYR A 308 19.01 2.90 -1.70
CA TYR A 308 18.21 3.74 -0.81
C TYR A 308 17.71 2.95 0.42
N ALA A 309 17.16 1.75 0.23
CA ALA A 309 16.77 0.86 1.34
C ALA A 309 17.97 0.47 2.22
N ARG A 310 19.14 0.27 1.63
CA ARG A 310 20.39 -0.03 2.35
C ARG A 310 20.86 1.17 3.18
N LEU A 311 20.73 2.38 2.63
CA LEU A 311 20.99 3.63 3.33
C LEU A 311 20.07 3.76 4.56
N HIS A 312 18.80 3.37 4.44
CA HIS A 312 17.84 3.33 5.55
C HIS A 312 18.25 2.39 6.69
N ARG A 313 18.67 1.16 6.37
CA ARG A 313 19.20 0.21 7.37
C ARG A 313 20.43 0.75 8.12
N TRP A 314 21.26 1.53 7.43
CA TRP A 314 22.40 2.20 8.08
C TRP A 314 21.97 3.37 8.97
N MET A 315 20.94 4.12 8.58
CA MET A 315 20.35 5.17 9.43
C MET A 315 19.83 4.59 10.75
N GLU A 316 19.13 3.46 10.70
CA GLU A 316 18.66 2.73 11.88
C GLU A 316 19.81 2.26 12.78
N ARG A 317 20.86 1.67 12.19
CA ARG A 317 22.07 1.25 12.93
C ARG A 317 22.82 2.41 13.55
N LEU A 318 22.77 3.58 12.92
CA LEU A 318 23.30 4.84 13.46
C LEU A 318 22.33 5.52 14.41
N GLY A 319 21.18 4.92 14.74
CA GLY A 319 20.19 5.43 15.67
C GLY A 319 19.56 6.75 15.23
N ILE A 320 19.51 7.01 13.93
CA ILE A 320 18.85 8.18 13.33
C ILE A 320 17.39 7.78 13.11
N ARG A 321 16.48 8.35 13.92
CA ARG A 321 15.04 8.14 13.74
C ARG A 321 14.52 9.09 12.68
N LEU A 322 13.97 8.53 11.62
CA LEU A 322 13.35 9.28 10.53
C LEU A 322 11.91 9.54 10.91
N ALA A 323 11.42 10.74 10.62
CA ALA A 323 10.00 11.03 10.78
C ALA A 323 9.28 10.52 9.52
N GLU A 324 8.07 9.97 9.70
CA GLU A 324 7.24 9.46 8.60
C GLU A 324 6.90 10.55 7.57
N THR A 325 7.06 11.83 7.92
CA THR A 325 6.80 13.00 7.07
C THR A 325 8.03 13.53 6.33
N GLU A 326 9.24 12.99 6.52
CA GLU A 326 10.45 13.49 5.85
C GLU A 326 10.55 12.98 4.41
N THR A 327 10.64 13.90 3.44
CA THR A 327 10.91 13.58 2.03
C THR A 327 12.30 12.94 1.84
N PRO A 328 12.54 12.13 0.80
CA PRO A 328 13.86 11.53 0.56
C PRO A 328 15.02 12.56 0.57
N TYR A 329 14.80 13.75 0.02
CA TYR A 329 15.80 14.84 0.05
C TYR A 329 16.04 15.40 1.46
N GLU A 330 15.02 15.49 2.31
CA GLU A 330 15.15 15.87 3.72
C GLU A 330 15.94 14.84 4.50
N GLN A 331 15.65 13.56 4.29
CA GLN A 331 16.40 12.46 4.88
C GLN A 331 17.88 12.52 4.46
N GLY A 332 18.15 12.80 3.18
CA GLY A 332 19.51 12.97 2.67
C GLY A 332 20.26 14.15 3.26
N ARG A 333 19.60 15.30 3.40
CA ARG A 333 20.17 16.48 4.07
C ARG A 333 20.51 16.19 5.52
N ARG A 334 19.61 15.49 6.23
CA ARG A 334 19.80 15.11 7.64
C ARG A 334 20.95 14.14 7.82
N LEU A 335 20.98 13.08 7.01
CA LEU A 335 22.07 12.11 7.05
C LEU A 335 23.41 12.73 6.67
N GLY A 336 23.42 13.65 5.69
CA GLY A 336 24.60 14.41 5.31
C GLY A 336 25.14 15.34 6.39
N ARG A 337 24.31 15.76 7.36
CA ARG A 337 24.79 16.49 8.56
C ARG A 337 25.50 15.54 9.54
N VAL A 338 25.03 14.30 9.66
CA VAL A 338 25.61 13.28 10.54
C VAL A 338 26.89 12.68 9.93
N LEU A 339 26.94 12.55 8.61
CA LEU A 339 28.06 12.02 7.85
C LEU A 339 28.55 13.03 6.79
N PRO A 340 29.25 14.11 7.20
CA PRO A 340 29.74 15.12 6.26
C PRO A 340 30.66 14.55 5.19
N GLU A 341 31.49 13.56 5.55
CA GLU A 341 32.42 12.85 4.66
C GLU A 341 31.70 12.13 3.50
N GLY A 342 30.44 11.69 3.70
CA GLY A 342 29.65 10.95 2.70
C GLY A 342 28.53 11.76 2.05
N LYS A 343 28.43 13.06 2.34
CA LYS A 343 27.26 13.89 2.00
C LYS A 343 26.93 13.89 0.51
N SER A 344 27.93 14.06 -0.36
CA SER A 344 27.73 14.09 -1.82
C SER A 344 27.25 12.73 -2.35
N LEU A 345 27.80 11.63 -1.84
CA LEU A 345 27.42 10.26 -2.23
C LEU A 345 25.99 9.92 -1.78
N ILE A 346 25.62 10.32 -0.56
CA ILE A 346 24.25 10.21 -0.04
C ILE A 346 23.27 10.97 -0.92
N GLN A 347 23.59 12.23 -1.26
CA GLN A 347 22.75 13.06 -2.11
C GLN A 347 22.61 12.46 -3.52
N GLN A 348 23.67 11.89 -4.07
CA GLN A 348 23.64 11.23 -5.37
C GLN A 348 22.70 10.02 -5.38
N ILE A 349 22.81 9.12 -4.39
CA ILE A 349 21.94 7.94 -4.28
C ILE A 349 20.47 8.35 -4.13
N ILE A 350 20.19 9.33 -3.27
CA ILE A 350 18.83 9.82 -3.02
C ILE A 350 18.25 10.52 -4.25
N HIS A 351 19.04 11.36 -4.92
CA HIS A 351 18.60 12.05 -6.13
C HIS A 351 18.27 11.05 -7.24
N THR A 352 19.10 10.03 -7.44
CA THR A 352 18.81 8.99 -8.44
C THR A 352 17.63 8.11 -8.05
N TYR A 353 17.45 7.80 -6.77
CA TYR A 353 16.24 7.12 -6.28
C TYR A 353 14.99 7.95 -6.59
N VAL A 354 15.01 9.26 -6.31
CA VAL A 354 13.87 10.14 -6.57
C VAL A 354 13.57 10.22 -8.06
N LEU A 355 14.59 10.39 -8.90
CA LEU A 355 14.38 10.38 -10.35
C LEU A 355 13.83 9.04 -10.83
N HIS A 356 14.31 7.92 -10.30
CA HIS A 356 13.83 6.61 -10.72
C HIS A 356 12.38 6.34 -10.30
N ARG A 357 12.02 6.75 -9.09
CA ARG A 357 10.72 6.48 -8.49
C ARG A 357 9.64 7.46 -8.94
N PHE A 358 10.01 8.73 -9.16
CA PHE A 358 9.05 9.83 -9.33
C PHE A 358 9.23 10.63 -10.62
N ALA A 359 10.26 10.38 -11.45
CA ALA A 359 10.35 11.06 -12.75
C ALA A 359 9.46 10.38 -13.81
N PRO A 360 8.80 11.15 -14.70
CA PRO A 360 7.97 10.60 -15.76
C PRO A 360 8.81 9.74 -16.71
N ARG A 361 8.37 8.51 -16.98
CA ARG A 361 8.98 7.66 -18.02
C ARG A 361 8.61 8.25 -19.37
N THR A 362 9.59 8.71 -20.13
CA THR A 362 9.36 9.22 -21.49
C THR A 362 8.84 8.06 -22.34
N VAL A 363 7.56 8.12 -22.73
CA VAL A 363 6.94 7.18 -23.66
C VAL A 363 7.67 7.34 -25.00
N THR A 364 8.55 6.39 -25.34
CA THR A 364 9.19 6.34 -26.65
C THR A 364 8.17 5.95 -27.71
N GLY A 365 7.60 6.95 -28.38
CA GLY A 365 6.60 6.73 -29.41
C GLY A 365 6.27 7.93 -30.29
N VAL A 366 7.17 8.91 -30.47
CA VAL A 366 7.04 9.94 -31.52
C VAL A 366 8.42 10.34 -32.04
N THR A 367 8.60 10.28 -33.36
CA THR A 367 9.81 10.67 -34.09
C THR A 367 10.28 12.09 -33.73
N PRO A 368 11.56 12.32 -33.36
CA PRO A 368 12.05 13.67 -33.08
C PRO A 368 12.28 14.44 -34.38
N LEU A 369 11.75 15.67 -34.44
CA LEU A 369 12.26 16.69 -35.37
C LEU A 369 13.72 17.05 -34.98
N ALA A 370 14.55 17.27 -35.99
CA ALA A 370 15.99 17.52 -35.88
C ALA A 370 16.35 18.75 -35.00
N PRO A 371 17.59 18.82 -34.45
CA PRO A 371 17.89 19.63 -33.29
C PRO A 371 18.23 21.08 -33.64
N THR A 372 17.68 22.03 -32.87
CA THR A 372 18.31 23.34 -32.67
C THR A 372 19.22 23.26 -31.45
N SER A 373 20.47 23.68 -31.65
CA SER A 373 21.56 23.59 -30.69
C SER A 373 21.36 24.54 -29.50
N THR A 374 21.25 24.00 -28.29
CA THR A 374 21.81 24.58 -27.06
C THR A 374 22.04 23.45 -26.05
N GLY A 375 23.25 23.40 -25.51
CA GLY A 375 23.80 22.23 -24.81
C GLY A 375 23.06 21.84 -23.53
N GLY A 376 22.43 20.67 -23.55
CA GLY A 376 22.20 19.82 -22.39
C GLY A 376 23.01 18.56 -22.56
N ALA A 377 23.78 18.17 -21.54
CA ALA A 377 24.56 16.93 -21.57
C ALA A 377 23.64 15.72 -21.81
N PRO A 378 24.05 14.72 -22.61
CA PRO A 378 23.24 13.53 -22.84
C PRO A 378 22.98 12.80 -21.52
N HIS A 379 21.73 12.34 -21.32
CA HIS A 379 21.42 11.42 -20.22
C HIS A 379 22.34 10.19 -20.34
N PRO A 380 23.10 9.84 -19.29
CA PRO A 380 23.98 8.69 -19.32
C PRO A 380 23.16 7.44 -19.62
N SER A 381 23.72 6.55 -20.44
CA SER A 381 23.12 5.24 -20.67
C SER A 381 22.79 4.55 -19.33
N THR A 382 21.75 3.71 -19.30
CA THR A 382 21.36 2.96 -18.08
C THR A 382 22.55 2.23 -17.45
N GLY A 383 23.51 1.79 -18.28
CA GLY A 383 24.80 1.24 -17.85
C GLY A 383 25.68 2.25 -17.09
N GLU A 384 25.97 3.43 -17.65
CA GLU A 384 26.87 4.43 -17.03
C GLU A 384 26.32 5.00 -15.71
N SER A 385 25.00 5.20 -15.63
CA SER A 385 24.34 5.68 -14.40
C SER A 385 24.36 4.63 -13.28
N SER A 386 24.20 3.34 -13.62
CA SER A 386 24.27 2.24 -12.65
C SER A 386 25.68 2.03 -12.09
N GLU A 387 26.72 2.16 -12.92
CA GLU A 387 28.10 2.06 -12.46
C GLU A 387 28.50 3.21 -11.53
N ALA A 388 28.03 4.43 -11.83
CA ALA A 388 28.26 5.59 -10.99
C ALA A 388 27.65 5.41 -9.60
N LEU A 389 26.43 4.86 -9.51
CA LEU A 389 25.80 4.51 -8.24
C LEU A 389 26.54 3.40 -7.49
N GLY A 390 27.01 2.36 -8.20
CA GLY A 390 27.78 1.28 -7.60
C GLY A 390 29.16 1.73 -7.08
N ARG A 391 29.78 2.72 -7.72
CA ARG A 391 30.98 3.41 -7.20
C ARG A 391 30.63 4.25 -5.97
N ALA A 392 29.57 5.04 -6.05
CA ALA A 392 29.14 5.88 -4.94
C ALA A 392 28.84 5.06 -3.67
N TRP A 393 28.20 3.89 -3.81
CA TRP A 393 27.98 3.00 -2.66
C TRP A 393 29.28 2.43 -2.09
N ARG A 394 30.21 1.95 -2.95
CA ARG A 394 31.49 1.38 -2.51
C ARG A 394 32.33 2.39 -1.72
N ASP A 395 32.27 3.67 -2.09
CA ASP A 395 33.00 4.73 -1.39
C ASP A 395 32.27 5.17 -0.10
N LEU A 396 30.94 5.04 -0.06
CA LEU A 396 30.11 5.43 1.08
C LEU A 396 30.11 4.37 2.20
N GLU A 397 30.18 3.08 1.85
CA GLU A 397 30.09 1.96 2.79
C GLU A 397 31.18 2.00 3.91
N PRO A 398 32.47 2.25 3.62
CA PRO A 398 33.49 2.41 4.65
C PRO A 398 33.21 3.56 5.63
N ILE A 399 32.57 4.64 5.15
CA ILE A 399 32.23 5.81 5.97
C ILE A 399 31.16 5.44 7.00
N PHE A 400 30.15 4.67 6.60
CA PHE A 400 29.14 4.14 7.53
C PHE A 400 29.75 3.23 8.60
N TRP A 401 30.63 2.31 8.20
CA TRP A 401 31.33 1.42 9.13
C TRP A 401 32.18 2.20 10.14
N LYS A 402 32.94 3.18 9.68
CA LYS A 402 33.76 4.06 10.54
C LYS A 402 32.88 4.83 11.54
N ALA A 403 31.76 5.39 11.10
CA ALA A 403 30.83 6.11 11.97
C ALA A 403 30.16 5.20 13.02
N TRP A 404 29.75 4.00 12.60
CA TRP A 404 29.14 3.01 13.48
C TRP A 404 30.12 2.48 14.54
N LEU A 405 31.35 2.18 14.14
CA LEU A 405 32.42 1.78 15.08
C LEU A 405 32.75 2.88 16.08
N ARG A 406 32.82 4.15 15.66
CA ARG A 406 33.02 5.29 16.57
C ARG A 406 31.91 5.38 17.62
N ARG A 407 30.65 5.23 17.21
CA ARG A 407 29.50 5.20 18.14
C ARG A 407 29.63 4.03 19.12
N PHE A 408 29.97 2.84 18.66
CA PHE A 408 30.12 1.65 19.51
C PHE A 408 31.25 1.80 20.54
N TYR A 409 32.41 2.32 20.13
CA TYR A 409 33.56 2.52 21.01
C TYR A 409 33.31 3.63 22.05
N VAL A 410 32.70 4.76 21.66
CA VAL A 410 32.36 5.85 22.59
C VAL A 410 31.31 5.41 23.62
N THR A 411 30.34 4.59 23.22
CA THR A 411 29.30 4.07 24.14
C THR A 411 29.88 3.09 25.15
N LYS A 412 30.90 2.30 24.77
CA LYS A 412 31.56 1.31 25.64
C LYS A 412 32.54 1.96 26.64
N ILE A 413 33.20 3.06 26.26
CA ILE A 413 34.08 3.83 27.16
C ILE A 413 33.24 4.59 28.20
N ARG A 414 32.15 5.23 27.80
CA ARG A 414 31.26 5.96 28.73
C ARG A 414 30.57 5.03 29.75
N ARG A 415 30.29 3.78 29.38
CA ARG A 415 29.81 2.72 30.30
C ARG A 415 30.87 2.22 31.28
N ARG A 416 32.17 2.34 30.95
CA ARG A 416 33.28 1.96 31.85
C ARG A 416 33.66 3.08 32.80
N GLU A 417 33.49 4.34 32.41
CA GLU A 417 33.91 5.50 33.21
C GLU A 417 32.84 6.01 34.19
N ASN A 418 31.55 5.67 34.02
CA ASN A 418 30.53 6.06 35.00
C ASN A 418 29.31 5.10 35.08
N PRO A 419 29.39 4.00 35.85
CA PRO A 419 28.29 3.06 36.02
C PRO A 419 27.08 3.60 36.81
N PHE A 420 27.13 4.83 37.35
CA PHE A 420 26.09 5.38 38.25
C PHE A 420 25.32 6.61 37.74
N ALA A 421 25.59 7.10 36.51
CA ALA A 421 25.02 8.37 36.05
C ALA A 421 23.59 8.31 35.48
N LEU A 422 22.87 7.19 35.54
CA LEU A 422 21.47 7.12 35.07
C LEU A 422 20.55 6.57 36.15
N ARG A 423 20.40 7.35 37.22
CA ARG A 423 19.23 7.27 38.11
C ARG A 423 18.90 8.68 38.60
N ARG A 424 18.56 9.58 37.66
CA ARG A 424 17.75 10.79 37.81
C ARG A 424 17.80 11.58 36.48
N GLU A 425 16.79 11.36 35.66
CA GLU A 425 15.93 12.36 34.99
C GLU A 425 14.91 11.62 34.12
#